data_AF-A0A1F1KFN6-F1
#
_entry.id   AF-A0A1F1KFN6-F1
#
_cell.length_a   1.000
_cell.length_b   1.000
_cell.length_c   1.000
_cell.angle_alpha   90.00
_cell.angle_beta   90.00
_cell.angle_gamma   90.00
#
_symmetry.space_group_name_H-M   'P 1'
#
loop_
_entity.id
_entity.type
_entity.pdbx_description
1 polymer ?
#
loop_
_entity_poly.entity_id
_entity_poly.type
_entity_poly.pdbx_seq_one_letter_code
_entity_poly.pdbx_strand_id
1 'polypeptide(L)'
;MTQAPHAPQHPTRLPEPPEVHEDHGHSTAAWTGTILMIVGSVVIALGIVLPNDVMTYAGVALTVVGALAWPIMAKMGFGSKHGQ
;
A
#
# COMPACT_ATOMS: atom_id res chain seq x y z
N MET A 1 -4.09 -46.07 31.84
CA MET A 1 -3.59 -45.47 30.58
C MET A 1 -2.32 -44.72 30.93
N THR A 2 -1.16 -45.32 30.62
CA THR A 2 0.16 -44.81 30.97
C THR A 2 0.51 -43.66 30.02
N GLN A 3 0.59 -42.44 30.53
CA GLN A 3 1.14 -41.31 29.80
C GLN A 3 2.64 -41.56 29.62
N ALA A 4 3.09 -41.65 28.37
CA ALA A 4 4.51 -41.73 28.05
C ALA A 4 5.25 -40.51 28.62
N PRO A 5 6.51 -40.66 29.10
CA PRO A 5 7.28 -39.53 29.58
C PRO A 5 7.47 -38.53 28.44
N HIS A 6 7.13 -37.27 28.69
CA HIS A 6 7.38 -36.17 27.77
C HIS A 6 8.88 -36.07 27.51
N ALA A 7 9.33 -36.59 26.37
CA ALA A 7 10.64 -36.27 25.85
C ALA A 7 10.70 -34.74 25.66
N PRO A 8 11.78 -34.05 26.05
CA PRO A 8 11.97 -32.65 25.69
C PRO A 8 12.12 -32.58 24.18
N GLN A 9 11.01 -32.38 23.48
CA GLN A 9 11.00 -31.97 22.09
C GLN A 9 11.41 -30.50 22.06
N HIS A 10 12.67 -30.21 22.36
CA HIS A 10 13.35 -29.12 21.71
C HIS A 10 14.14 -29.77 20.56
N PRO A 11 13.47 -30.15 19.44
CA PRO A 11 14.23 -30.41 18.22
C PRO A 11 15.12 -29.18 18.06
N THR A 12 16.41 -29.39 17.83
CA THR A 12 17.37 -28.33 17.57
C THR A 12 16.71 -27.37 16.58
N ARG A 13 16.19 -26.24 17.07
CA ARG A 13 15.52 -25.26 16.24
C ARG A 13 16.65 -24.77 15.35
N LEU A 14 16.71 -25.28 14.12
CA LEU A 14 17.53 -24.65 13.10
C LEU A 14 17.17 -23.17 13.20
N PRO A 15 18.16 -22.25 13.15
CA PRO A 15 17.86 -20.82 13.11
C PRO A 15 16.73 -20.66 12.08
N GLU A 16 15.53 -20.29 12.53
CA GLU A 16 14.44 -20.05 11.60
C GLU A 16 14.99 -19.00 10.65
N PRO A 17 14.92 -19.23 9.32
CA PRO A 17 15.30 -18.18 8.39
C PRO A 17 14.56 -16.92 8.83
N PRO A 18 15.24 -15.76 8.90
CA PRO A 18 14.63 -14.55 9.40
C PRO A 18 13.28 -14.37 8.71
N GLU A 19 12.21 -14.36 9.49
CA GLU A 19 10.87 -14.19 8.92
C GLU A 19 10.86 -12.86 8.18
N VAL A 20 10.74 -12.92 6.85
CA VAL A 20 10.66 -11.73 6.02
C VAL A 20 9.27 -11.15 6.24
N HIS A 21 9.12 -10.36 7.29
CA HIS A 21 7.99 -9.46 7.45
C HIS A 21 8.19 -8.33 6.45
N GLU A 22 7.77 -8.57 5.22
CA GLU A 22 7.64 -7.50 4.27
C GLU A 22 6.54 -6.56 4.82
N ASP A 23 6.94 -5.36 5.26
CA ASP A 23 6.05 -4.27 5.65
C ASP A 23 5.28 -3.77 4.41
N HIS A 24 4.38 -4.62 3.92
CA HIS A 24 3.79 -4.59 2.59
C HIS A 24 2.68 -3.55 2.41
N GLY A 25 2.05 -3.12 3.49
CA GLY A 25 0.86 -2.26 3.44
C GLY A 25 1.10 -0.83 3.90
N HIS A 26 2.27 -0.53 4.48
CA HIS A 26 2.48 0.70 5.23
C HIS A 26 3.39 1.72 4.53
N SER A 27 3.86 1.42 3.31
CA SER A 27 4.61 2.41 2.54
C SER A 27 3.69 3.59 2.23
N THR A 28 3.94 4.71 2.91
CA THR A 28 3.26 6.00 2.74
C THR A 28 3.16 6.39 1.27
N ALA A 29 4.13 5.94 0.48
CA ALA A 29 4.16 6.05 -0.96
C ALA A 29 2.85 5.50 -1.59
N ALA A 30 2.49 4.24 -1.33
CA ALA A 30 1.30 3.61 -1.91
C ALA A 30 -0.01 4.31 -1.52
N TRP A 31 -0.11 4.81 -0.29
CA TRP A 31 -1.30 5.51 0.19
C TRP A 31 -1.42 6.94 -0.35
N THR A 32 -0.30 7.58 -0.71
CA THR A 32 -0.32 8.98 -1.20
C THR A 32 -1.11 9.11 -2.50
N GLY A 33 -0.85 8.26 -3.48
CA GLY A 33 -1.60 8.26 -4.75
C GLY A 33 -3.08 7.94 -4.54
N THR A 34 -3.37 6.97 -3.67
CA THR A 34 -4.74 6.53 -3.37
C THR A 34 -5.56 7.64 -2.70
N ILE A 35 -5.00 8.37 -1.73
CA ILE A 35 -5.69 9.48 -1.07
C ILE A 35 -5.98 10.60 -2.07
N LEU A 36 -5.03 10.95 -2.93
CA LEU A 36 -5.24 11.96 -3.99
C LEU A 36 -6.36 11.56 -4.93
N MET A 37 -6.46 10.28 -5.28
CA MET A 37 -7.54 9.75 -6.12
C MET A 37 -8.90 9.82 -5.44
N ILE A 38 -8.97 9.42 -4.17
CA ILE A 38 -10.21 9.49 -3.38
C ILE A 38 -10.68 10.94 -3.30
N VAL A 39 -9.80 11.87 -2.91
CA VAL A 39 -10.12 13.29 -2.83
C VAL A 39 -10.54 13.85 -4.19
N GLY A 40 -9.80 13.56 -5.26
CA GLY A 40 -10.14 13.98 -6.62
C GLY A 40 -11.53 13.50 -7.04
N SER A 41 -11.87 12.24 -6.78
CA SER A 41 -13.19 11.69 -7.12
C SER A 41 -14.33 12.36 -6.36
N VAL A 42 -14.13 12.69 -5.08
CA VAL A 42 -15.11 13.42 -4.27
C VAL A 42 -15.30 14.83 -4.82
N VAL A 43 -14.21 15.53 -5.17
CA VAL A 43 -14.26 16.88 -5.75
C VAL A 43 -14.99 16.89 -7.09
N ILE A 44 -14.73 15.91 -7.96
CA ILE A 44 -15.46 15.75 -9.24
C ILE A 44 -16.95 15.53 -8.98
N ALA A 45 -17.30 14.61 -8.08
CA ALA A 45 -18.70 14.33 -7.76
C ALA A 45 -19.43 15.57 -7.25
N LEU A 46 -18.79 16.34 -6.35
CA LEU A 46 -19.33 17.60 -5.85
C LEU A 46 -19.42 18.66 -6.96
N GLY A 47 -18.45 18.72 -7.88
CA GLY A 47 -18.44 19.65 -9.01
C GLY A 47 -19.63 19.43 -9.94
N ILE A 48 -19.94 18.17 -10.23
CA ILE A 48 -21.09 17.78 -11.06
C ILE A 48 -22.42 18.07 -10.34
N VAL A 49 -22.50 17.81 -9.03
CA VAL A 49 -23.72 18.06 -8.24
C VAL A 49 -24.00 19.56 -8.05
N LEU A 50 -22.97 20.39 -7.96
CA LEU A 50 -23.06 21.85 -7.76
C LEU A 50 -22.94 22.68 -9.06
N PRO A 51 -23.33 22.11 -10.21
CA PRO A 51 -22.90 22.48 -11.58
C PRO A 51 -21.74 23.50 -11.65
N ASN A 52 -20.57 23.12 -11.12
CA ASN A 52 -19.40 23.97 -11.06
C ASN A 52 -18.27 23.36 -11.90
N ASP A 53 -18.06 23.94 -13.09
CA ASP A 53 -17.06 23.50 -14.04
C ASP A 53 -15.63 23.61 -13.47
N VAL A 54 -15.33 24.70 -12.76
CA VAL A 54 -14.00 24.93 -12.16
C VAL A 54 -13.67 23.83 -11.16
N MET A 55 -14.63 23.47 -10.30
CA MET A 55 -14.44 22.43 -9.30
C MET A 55 -14.30 21.04 -9.95
N THR A 56 -15.06 20.78 -11.01
CA THR A 56 -14.97 19.54 -11.79
C THR A 56 -13.58 19.38 -12.41
N TYR A 57 -13.07 20.42 -13.09
CA TYR A 57 -11.72 20.39 -13.68
C TYR A 57 -10.61 20.30 -12.63
N ALA A 58 -10.77 20.97 -11.48
CA ALA A 58 -9.83 20.85 -10.37
C ALA A 58 -9.75 19.41 -9.84
N GLY A 59 -10.90 18.75 -9.68
CA GLY A 59 -10.96 17.35 -9.27
C GLY A 59 -10.32 16.40 -10.30
N VAL A 60 -10.58 16.61 -11.59
CA VAL A 60 -9.95 15.85 -12.69
C VAL A 60 -8.43 16.00 -12.65
N ALA A 61 -7.91 17.22 -12.49
CA ALA A 61 -6.48 17.47 -12.39
C ALA A 61 -5.86 16.73 -11.18
N LEU A 62 -6.53 16.75 -10.03
CA LEU A 62 -6.12 16.02 -8.82
C LEU A 62 -6.05 14.51 -9.05
N THR A 63 -7.07 13.94 -9.70
CA THR A 63 -7.10 12.52 -10.07
C THR A 63 -5.94 12.17 -11.01
N VAL A 64 -5.67 12.99 -12.03
CA VAL A 64 -4.53 12.73 -12.93
C VAL A 64 -3.20 12.75 -12.18
N VAL A 65 -2.99 13.69 -11.26
CA VAL A 65 -1.79 13.73 -10.41
C VAL A 65 -1.69 12.48 -9.53
N GLY A 66 -2.81 12.03 -8.95
CA GLY A 66 -2.88 10.78 -8.18
C GLY A 66 -2.51 9.55 -9.01
N ALA A 67 -2.95 9.46 -10.28
CA ALA A 67 -2.60 8.36 -11.19
C ALA A 67 -1.10 8.33 -11.47
N LEU A 68 -0.52 9.52 -11.67
CA LEU A 68 0.90 9.66 -11.96
C LEU A 68 1.80 9.39 -10.75
N ALA A 69 1.25 9.34 -9.53
CA ALA A 69 2.01 8.96 -8.34
C ALA A 69 2.62 7.56 -8.47
N TRP A 70 1.90 6.60 -9.09
CA TRP A 70 2.38 5.23 -9.28
C TRP A 70 3.66 5.12 -10.12
N PRO A 71 3.73 5.66 -11.36
CA PRO A 71 4.96 5.65 -12.14
C PRO A 71 6.08 6.49 -11.49
N ILE A 72 5.75 7.54 -10.75
CA ILE A 72 6.74 8.33 -9.99
C ILE A 72 7.37 7.47 -8.88
N MET A 73 6.58 6.73 -8.12
CA MET A 73 7.09 5.81 -7.10
C MET A 73 7.92 4.66 -7.68
N ALA A 74 7.47 4.09 -8.80
CA ALA A 74 8.22 3.08 -9.52
C ALA A 74 9.61 3.61 -9.92
N LYS A 75 9.70 4.89 -10.33
CA LYS A 75 10.97 5.58 -10.62
C LYS A 75 11.77 5.95 -9.37
N MET A 76 11.12 6.24 -8.24
CA MET A 76 11.78 6.55 -6.97
C MET A 76 12.28 5.31 -6.21
N GLY A 77 12.20 4.11 -6.79
CA GLY A 77 12.77 2.89 -6.20
C GLY A 77 11.86 2.19 -5.19
N PHE A 78 10.58 2.60 -5.09
CA PHE A 78 9.56 1.86 -4.34
C PHE A 78 9.01 0.65 -5.10
N GLY A 79 9.39 0.49 -6.38
CA GLY A 79 9.15 -0.74 -7.13
C GLY A 79 10.17 -1.80 -6.73
N SER A 80 9.78 -2.66 -5.77
CA SER A 80 10.36 -3.98 -5.53
C SER A 80 11.88 -4.06 -5.69
N LYS A 81 12.62 -3.69 -4.64
CA LYS A 81 13.95 -4.29 -4.44
C LYS A 81 13.77 -5.71 -3.88
N HIS A 82 13.24 -6.61 -4.70
CA HIS A 82 13.64 -8.00 -4.63
C HIS A 82 14.92 -8.11 -5.47
N GLY A 83 16.03 -7.78 -4.83
CA GLY A 83 17.35 -7.76 -5.43
C GLY A 83 18.37 -7.79 -4.31
N GLN A 84 18.82 -9.01 -4.00
CA GLN A 84 19.78 -9.46 -2.98
C GLN A 84 19.18 -9.80 -1.60
#